data_AF-A0A152A5L4-F1
#
_entry.id   AF-A0A152A5L4-F1
#
_cell.length_a   1.000
_cell.length_b   1.000
_cell.length_c   1.000
_cell.angle_alpha   90.00
_cell.angle_beta   90.00
_cell.angle_gamma   90.00
#
_symmetry.space_group_name_H-M   'P 1'
#
loop_
_entity.id
_entity.type
_entity.pdbx_description
1 polymer ?
#
loop_
_entity_poly.entity_id
_entity_poly.type
_entity_poly.pdbx_seq_one_letter_code
_entity_poly.pdbx_strand_id
1 'polypeptide(L)'
;MKNNIITLVFVTIAAVLIGSINTETVKDYQGANIVIQWNNALLTGIVETSPPPTVGSRSIALVHTAMYDAWAFYNSPARGVYMLRNLTNGYPPTDVKSDDMNKAISYAAYRMVSQFYSKSMNYYNNLMGQYGYDINDNSTQTSSGPSGVGNLAAKYTMENRVNDGSNQLGNINEGKPYSDYTNYSPANDVEPAPLRSPDNWKPLLVPQKDGNLNKQSFTTPHWTMVRPFSMKSGAFFRPKNPPPYAKFNSTRDDLIKSAQELIGFTSNITDFIKSVAEYWAKGPNTVLTPGHWCQIAQYVSERDKHSVDKDIKLFFMLGNAVMDAGIACWDTKRFFDNARPVTMIPYLFKGTMVNGWHGPCQNHVDYDLADWIPYQDKYFVTPSFPDFTSGHSTFSASAAKVLQMFTGSDAFGDSVTIKKGSSQIEATCSDPVPAEDIVLKWDTFSAASEQAGLSRRYGGIHYDFSDYTGRDMGTRVGEQVVKRSRLLFKGVDPDTRTVVDGGDHDDTPNSSSKLVSSVLLLSLLQFIYYLF
;
A
#
# COMPACT_ATOMS: atom_id res chain seq x y z
N MET A 1 -26.56 -73.99 3.71
CA MET A 1 -25.68 -72.89 4.15
C MET A 1 -25.30 -72.08 2.93
N LYS A 2 -25.73 -70.82 2.89
CA LYS A 2 -25.53 -69.87 1.79
C LYS A 2 -24.09 -69.35 1.86
N ASN A 3 -23.31 -69.46 0.78
CA ASN A 3 -22.05 -68.75 0.65
C ASN A 3 -22.24 -67.59 -0.33
N ASN A 4 -22.19 -66.38 0.24
CA ASN A 4 -22.33 -65.10 -0.46
C ASN A 4 -21.06 -64.78 -1.24
N ILE A 5 -21.23 -64.41 -2.50
CA ILE A 5 -20.21 -63.79 -3.34
C ILE A 5 -20.10 -62.33 -2.92
N ILE A 6 -18.95 -61.92 -2.40
CA ILE A 6 -18.62 -60.52 -2.12
C ILE A 6 -17.92 -59.95 -3.36
N THR A 7 -18.64 -59.10 -4.09
CA THR A 7 -18.08 -58.29 -5.19
C THR A 7 -17.27 -57.15 -4.58
N LEU A 8 -15.95 -57.18 -4.77
CA LEU A 8 -15.04 -56.10 -4.35
C LEU A 8 -15.13 -54.96 -5.39
N VAL A 9 -15.78 -53.86 -5.03
CA VAL A 9 -15.77 -52.62 -5.83
C VAL A 9 -14.51 -51.83 -5.45
N PHE A 10 -13.56 -51.73 -6.38
CA PHE A 10 -12.43 -50.81 -6.26
C PHE A 10 -12.92 -49.38 -6.47
N VAL A 11 -13.10 -48.63 -5.39
CA VAL A 11 -13.25 -47.17 -5.46
C VAL A 11 -11.85 -46.57 -5.60
N THR A 12 -11.50 -46.16 -6.81
CA THR A 12 -10.29 -45.38 -7.06
C THR A 12 -10.56 -43.95 -6.55
N ILE A 13 -10.06 -43.63 -5.36
CA ILE A 13 -10.05 -42.24 -4.87
C ILE A 13 -9.01 -41.49 -5.69
N ALA A 14 -9.46 -40.76 -6.71
CA ALA A 14 -8.65 -39.74 -7.35
C ALA A 14 -8.42 -38.63 -6.31
N ALA A 15 -7.21 -38.61 -5.73
CA ALA A 15 -6.75 -37.49 -4.95
C ALA A 15 -6.63 -36.28 -5.88
N VAL A 16 -7.62 -35.40 -5.85
CA VAL A 16 -7.50 -34.06 -6.42
C VAL A 16 -6.45 -33.34 -5.56
N LEU A 17 -5.22 -33.28 -6.06
CA LEU A 17 -4.20 -32.36 -5.59
C LEU A 17 -4.72 -30.94 -5.88
N ILE A 18 -5.51 -30.41 -4.95
CA ILE A 18 -5.76 -28.97 -4.87
C ILE A 18 -4.40 -28.37 -4.52
N GLY A 19 -3.73 -27.79 -5.51
CA GLY A 19 -2.49 -27.04 -5.28
C GLY A 19 -2.74 -26.05 -4.16
N SER A 20 -1.98 -26.19 -3.07
CA SER A 20 -2.03 -25.28 -1.93
C SER A 20 -1.80 -23.86 -2.44
N ILE A 21 -2.80 -23.00 -2.33
CA ILE A 21 -2.60 -21.56 -2.51
C ILE A 21 -1.73 -21.13 -1.33
N ASN A 22 -0.46 -20.82 -1.60
CA ASN A 22 0.46 -20.31 -0.59
C ASN A 22 -0.06 -18.94 -0.13
N THR A 23 -0.70 -18.88 1.04
CA THR A 23 -1.01 -17.61 1.70
C THR A 23 0.23 -17.10 2.42
N GLU A 24 0.52 -15.81 2.29
CA GLU A 24 1.64 -15.21 3.02
C GLU A 24 1.36 -15.30 4.52
N THR A 25 2.23 -16.00 5.26
CA THR A 25 2.15 -16.02 6.73
C THR A 25 2.83 -14.78 7.27
N VAL A 26 2.05 -13.89 7.88
CA VAL A 26 2.58 -12.71 8.58
C VAL A 26 3.24 -13.18 9.88
N LYS A 27 4.56 -13.07 9.96
CA LYS A 27 5.34 -13.48 11.13
C LYS A 27 5.52 -12.32 12.11
N ASP A 28 5.50 -12.63 13.39
CA ASP A 28 5.83 -11.68 14.44
C ASP A 28 7.29 -11.83 14.90
N TYR A 29 7.90 -10.72 15.29
CA TYR A 29 9.21 -10.76 15.94
C TYR A 29 9.04 -11.20 17.40
N GLN A 30 9.99 -11.97 17.92
CA GLN A 30 9.93 -12.40 19.32
C GLN A 30 10.03 -11.17 20.24
N GLY A 31 9.03 -10.97 21.09
CA GLY A 31 8.97 -9.81 21.99
C GLY A 31 8.52 -8.50 21.33
N ALA A 32 7.92 -8.59 20.13
CA ALA A 32 7.32 -7.44 19.46
C ALA A 32 6.35 -6.68 20.36
N ASN A 33 6.38 -5.33 20.30
CA ASN A 33 5.48 -4.51 21.09
C ASN A 33 4.05 -4.49 20.51
N ILE A 34 3.10 -3.89 21.25
CA ILE A 34 1.68 -3.92 20.91
C ILE A 34 1.35 -3.30 19.54
N VAL A 35 2.14 -2.32 19.06
CA VAL A 35 1.92 -1.68 17.75
C VAL A 35 2.24 -2.66 16.64
N ILE A 36 3.35 -3.40 16.77
CA ILE A 36 3.78 -4.41 15.80
C ILE A 36 2.78 -5.58 15.75
N GLN A 37 2.29 -6.02 16.91
CA GLN A 37 1.28 -7.09 17.00
C GLN A 37 -0.03 -6.69 16.29
N TRP A 38 -0.53 -5.47 16.50
CA TRP A 38 -1.72 -4.98 15.79
C TRP A 38 -1.47 -4.69 14.31
N ASN A 39 -0.25 -4.30 13.93
CA ASN A 39 0.13 -4.24 12.52
C ASN A 39 0.05 -5.64 11.88
N ASN A 40 0.55 -6.69 12.56
CA ASN A 40 0.46 -8.06 12.07
C ASN A 40 -0.99 -8.55 11.95
N ALA A 41 -1.84 -8.21 12.92
CA ALA A 41 -3.27 -8.48 12.87
C ALA A 41 -3.91 -7.84 11.63
N LEU A 42 -3.64 -6.55 11.38
CA LEU A 42 -4.12 -5.84 10.20
C LEU A 42 -3.63 -6.47 8.90
N LEU A 43 -2.34 -6.78 8.79
CA LEU A 43 -1.76 -7.43 7.61
C LEU A 43 -2.36 -8.81 7.36
N THR A 44 -2.68 -9.57 8.41
CA THR A 44 -3.39 -10.85 8.31
C THR A 44 -4.79 -10.66 7.70
N GLY A 45 -5.54 -9.64 8.17
CA GLY A 45 -6.83 -9.29 7.59
C GLY A 45 -6.78 -8.92 6.12
N ILE A 46 -5.72 -8.20 5.70
CA ILE A 46 -5.47 -7.86 4.30
C ILE A 46 -5.20 -9.11 3.48
N VAL A 47 -4.32 -10.01 3.95
CA VAL A 47 -3.99 -11.27 3.26
C VAL A 47 -5.24 -12.14 3.06
N GLU A 48 -6.07 -12.30 4.09
CA GLU A 48 -7.27 -13.15 4.02
C GLU A 48 -8.42 -12.57 3.18
N THR A 49 -8.43 -11.24 3.00
CA THR A 49 -9.50 -10.54 2.28
C THR A 49 -9.09 -10.15 0.86
N SER A 50 -7.79 -10.01 0.59
CA SER A 50 -7.23 -9.56 -0.70
C SER A 50 -7.92 -8.30 -1.26
N PRO A 51 -8.02 -7.21 -0.49
CA PRO A 51 -8.64 -5.98 -0.96
C PRO A 51 -7.82 -5.33 -2.08
N PRO A 52 -8.41 -4.44 -2.89
CA PRO A 52 -7.64 -3.57 -3.77
C PRO A 52 -6.51 -2.82 -3.04
N PRO A 53 -5.36 -2.55 -3.69
CA PRO A 53 -4.24 -1.82 -3.05
C PRO A 53 -4.64 -0.47 -2.45
N THR A 54 -5.56 0.23 -3.10
CA THR A 54 -6.17 1.47 -2.60
C THR A 54 -6.87 1.26 -1.26
N VAL A 55 -7.79 0.30 -1.20
CA VAL A 55 -8.53 -0.05 0.02
C VAL A 55 -7.60 -0.54 1.13
N GLY A 56 -6.62 -1.40 0.81
CA GLY A 56 -5.59 -1.86 1.75
C GLY A 56 -4.73 -0.73 2.31
N SER A 57 -4.26 0.20 1.47
CA SER A 57 -3.48 1.35 1.94
C SER A 57 -4.28 2.26 2.90
N ARG A 58 -5.58 2.44 2.64
CA ARG A 58 -6.46 3.23 3.51
C ARG A 58 -6.74 2.53 4.83
N SER A 59 -6.97 1.21 4.85
CA SER A 59 -7.16 0.50 6.12
C SER A 59 -5.90 0.58 6.99
N ILE A 60 -4.71 0.45 6.40
CA ILE A 60 -3.41 0.69 7.08
C ILE A 60 -3.37 2.08 7.71
N ALA A 61 -3.68 3.13 6.94
CA ALA A 61 -3.69 4.50 7.47
C ALA A 61 -4.69 4.68 8.62
N LEU A 62 -5.91 4.17 8.48
CA LEU A 62 -6.99 4.42 9.43
C LEU A 62 -6.80 3.66 10.74
N VAL A 63 -6.35 2.40 10.69
CA VAL A 63 -6.04 1.63 11.90
C VAL A 63 -4.92 2.31 12.68
N HIS A 64 -3.81 2.66 12.02
CA HIS A 64 -2.69 3.33 12.69
C HIS A 64 -3.01 4.76 13.13
N THR A 65 -3.95 5.44 12.48
CA THR A 65 -4.46 6.74 12.95
C THR A 65 -5.29 6.61 14.22
N ALA A 66 -6.19 5.61 14.31
CA ALA A 66 -6.96 5.37 15.52
C ALA A 66 -6.05 4.99 16.71
N MET A 67 -5.05 4.14 16.45
CA MET A 67 -4.03 3.80 17.45
C MET A 67 -3.23 5.02 17.89
N TYR A 68 -2.82 5.89 16.96
CA TYR A 68 -2.12 7.13 17.25
C TYR A 68 -2.98 8.08 18.09
N ASP A 69 -4.26 8.25 17.77
CA ASP A 69 -5.18 9.10 18.53
C ASP A 69 -5.36 8.59 19.97
N ALA A 70 -5.44 7.28 20.16
CA ALA A 70 -5.48 6.66 21.48
C ALA A 70 -4.17 6.89 22.26
N TRP A 71 -3.02 6.82 21.61
CA TRP A 71 -1.71 7.13 22.21
C TRP A 71 -1.55 8.62 22.54
N ALA A 72 -1.93 9.51 21.62
CA ALA A 72 -1.77 10.97 21.75
C ALA A 72 -2.58 11.53 22.93
N PHE A 73 -3.71 10.91 23.28
CA PHE A 73 -4.49 11.27 24.45
C PHE A 73 -3.67 11.30 25.75
N TYR A 74 -2.76 10.34 25.91
CA TYR A 74 -1.90 10.21 27.09
C TYR A 74 -0.59 11.00 27.00
N ASN A 75 -0.18 11.41 25.80
CA ASN A 75 1.17 11.88 25.55
C ASN A 75 1.19 13.36 25.17
N SER A 76 1.27 14.23 26.18
CA SER A 76 1.49 15.67 25.97
C SER A 76 2.89 15.95 25.38
N PRO A 77 3.07 16.88 24.43
CA PRO A 77 2.08 17.79 23.86
C PRO A 77 1.35 17.21 22.63
N ALA A 78 1.49 15.93 22.31
CA ALA A 78 0.92 15.38 21.07
C ALA A 78 -0.59 15.59 20.98
N ARG A 79 -1.05 15.86 19.76
CA ARG A 79 -2.45 16.07 19.40
C ARG A 79 -2.92 14.95 18.48
N GLY A 80 -4.09 14.38 18.78
CA GLY A 80 -4.78 13.45 17.89
C GLY A 80 -5.29 14.13 16.61
N VAL A 81 -5.52 13.33 15.58
CA VAL A 81 -6.07 13.78 14.30
C VAL A 81 -7.56 14.10 14.44
N TYR A 82 -8.33 13.17 15.00
CA TYR A 82 -9.78 13.29 15.17
C TYR A 82 -10.17 13.34 16.65
N MET A 83 -9.47 12.60 17.51
CA MET A 83 -9.66 12.67 18.95
C MET A 83 -8.77 13.76 19.57
N LEU A 84 -9.37 14.94 19.79
CA LEU A 84 -8.67 16.08 20.39
C LEU A 84 -8.69 16.00 21.92
N ARG A 85 -7.59 16.44 22.54
CA ARG A 85 -7.49 16.65 23.99
C ARG A 85 -8.07 18.06 24.29
N ASN A 86 -9.36 18.13 24.59
CA ASN A 86 -10.08 19.35 24.98
C ASN A 86 -11.19 19.01 26.00
N LEU A 87 -11.76 20.02 26.68
CA LEU A 87 -12.73 19.94 27.80
C LEU A 87 -13.84 18.87 27.66
N THR A 88 -14.25 18.48 26.45
CA THR A 88 -15.27 17.45 26.16
C THR A 88 -14.81 16.00 26.33
N ASN A 89 -13.52 15.69 26.17
CA ASN A 89 -13.00 14.31 26.26
C ASN A 89 -12.28 14.02 27.58
N GLY A 90 -12.21 15.01 28.47
CA GLY A 90 -11.45 14.94 29.72
C GLY A 90 -9.94 14.95 29.51
N TYR A 91 -9.20 14.98 30.62
CA TYR A 91 -7.74 14.81 30.62
C TYR A 91 -7.39 13.37 30.99
N PRO A 92 -6.28 12.80 30.48
CA PRO A 92 -5.78 11.53 30.97
C PRO A 92 -5.51 11.63 32.49
N PRO A 93 -5.61 10.51 33.23
CA PRO A 93 -5.21 10.45 34.63
C PRO A 93 -3.79 10.96 34.84
N THR A 94 -3.47 11.50 36.02
CA THR A 94 -2.11 11.99 36.32
C THR A 94 -1.08 10.86 36.50
N ASP A 95 -1.52 9.63 36.73
CA ASP A 95 -0.69 8.43 36.92
C ASP A 95 -0.93 7.43 35.75
N VAL A 96 -0.54 7.81 34.53
CA VAL A 96 -0.69 6.96 33.34
C VAL A 96 0.39 5.87 33.33
N LYS A 97 -0.03 4.61 33.22
CA LYS A 97 0.90 3.47 33.08
C LYS A 97 1.10 3.09 31.62
N SER A 98 2.25 2.46 31.30
CA SER A 98 2.50 1.91 29.97
C SER A 98 1.40 0.93 29.52
N ASP A 99 0.87 0.16 30.47
CA ASP A 99 -0.16 -0.84 30.20
C ASP A 99 -1.51 -0.19 29.85
N ASP A 100 -1.79 1.01 30.37
CA ASP A 100 -2.99 1.78 29.99
C ASP A 100 -2.91 2.19 28.53
N MET A 101 -1.77 2.71 28.08
CA MET A 101 -1.56 3.06 26.68
C MET A 101 -1.66 1.84 25.77
N ASN A 102 -1.04 0.71 26.14
CA ASN A 102 -1.12 -0.53 25.37
C ASN A 102 -2.56 -1.04 25.24
N LYS A 103 -3.33 -0.97 26.32
CA LYS A 103 -4.76 -1.32 26.31
C LYS A 103 -5.55 -0.38 25.40
N ALA A 104 -5.36 0.93 25.51
CA ALA A 104 -6.06 1.90 24.66
C ALA A 104 -5.74 1.72 23.17
N ILE A 105 -4.45 1.54 22.82
CA ILE A 105 -4.01 1.22 21.45
C ILE A 105 -4.69 -0.05 20.95
N SER A 106 -4.79 -1.07 21.80
CA SER A 106 -5.39 -2.36 21.44
C SER A 106 -6.88 -2.28 21.16
N TYR A 107 -7.64 -1.56 21.98
CA TYR A 107 -9.07 -1.34 21.72
C TYR A 107 -9.27 -0.51 20.45
N ALA A 108 -8.45 0.52 20.21
CA ALA A 108 -8.53 1.30 18.97
C ALA A 108 -8.27 0.43 17.74
N ALA A 109 -7.19 -0.36 17.75
CA ALA A 109 -6.86 -1.28 16.68
C ALA A 109 -7.95 -2.32 16.46
N TYR A 110 -8.37 -3.03 17.52
CA TYR A 110 -9.40 -4.07 17.47
C TYR A 110 -10.67 -3.59 16.79
N ARG A 111 -11.22 -2.44 17.21
CA ARG A 111 -12.46 -1.90 16.61
C ARG A 111 -12.30 -1.61 15.12
N MET A 112 -11.16 -1.05 14.72
CA MET A 112 -10.89 -0.73 13.31
C MET A 112 -10.69 -1.99 12.46
N VAL A 113 -9.86 -2.94 12.90
CA VAL A 113 -9.61 -4.18 12.12
C VAL A 113 -10.84 -5.08 12.05
N SER A 114 -11.64 -5.16 13.12
CA SER A 114 -12.92 -5.88 13.12
C SER A 114 -13.91 -5.30 12.12
N GLN A 115 -13.90 -3.97 11.92
CA GLN A 115 -14.77 -3.32 10.95
C GLN A 115 -14.31 -3.54 9.50
N PHE A 116 -13.00 -3.57 9.24
CA PHE A 116 -12.49 -3.73 7.87
C PHE A 116 -12.44 -5.19 7.42
N TYR A 117 -12.11 -6.13 8.32
CA TYR A 117 -11.72 -7.49 7.96
C TYR A 117 -12.33 -8.54 8.90
N SER A 118 -13.64 -8.76 8.77
CA SER A 118 -14.37 -9.70 9.62
C SER A 118 -13.96 -11.17 9.48
N LYS A 119 -13.23 -11.55 8.43
CA LYS A 119 -12.73 -12.92 8.24
C LYS A 119 -11.72 -13.34 9.30
N SER A 120 -10.94 -12.40 9.84
CA SER A 120 -9.85 -12.68 10.79
C SER A 120 -10.25 -12.43 12.25
N MET A 121 -11.55 -12.38 12.56
CA MET A 121 -12.03 -12.09 13.92
C MET A 121 -11.48 -13.03 14.99
N ASN A 122 -11.27 -14.31 14.66
CA ASN A 122 -10.66 -15.27 15.60
C ASN A 122 -9.25 -14.84 16.00
N TYR A 123 -8.44 -14.36 15.04
CA TYR A 123 -7.11 -13.84 15.32
C TYR A 123 -7.18 -12.61 16.24
N TYR A 124 -8.07 -11.66 15.94
CA TYR A 124 -8.22 -10.43 16.73
C TYR A 124 -8.71 -10.70 18.16
N ASN A 125 -9.68 -11.61 18.32
CA ASN A 125 -10.20 -12.00 19.62
C ASN A 125 -9.12 -12.71 20.45
N ASN A 126 -8.33 -13.58 19.83
CA ASN A 126 -7.21 -14.24 20.50
C ASN A 126 -6.15 -13.23 20.96
N LEU A 127 -5.82 -12.25 20.12
CA LEU A 127 -4.87 -11.19 20.49
C LEU A 127 -5.37 -10.36 21.68
N MET A 128 -6.66 -9.99 21.71
CA MET A 128 -7.25 -9.32 22.88
C MET A 128 -7.22 -10.22 24.13
N GLY A 129 -7.53 -11.51 23.97
CA GLY A 129 -7.55 -12.50 25.05
C GLY A 129 -6.17 -12.74 25.68
N GLN A 130 -5.08 -12.67 24.91
CA GLN A 130 -3.71 -12.81 25.42
C GLN A 130 -3.36 -11.78 26.51
N TYR A 131 -3.97 -10.61 26.46
CA TYR A 131 -3.79 -9.53 27.44
C TYR A 131 -4.95 -9.41 28.45
N GLY A 132 -5.90 -10.35 28.42
CA GLY A 132 -7.08 -10.32 29.30
C GLY A 132 -8.03 -9.15 29.02
N TYR A 133 -8.06 -8.63 27.79
CA TYR A 133 -8.94 -7.52 27.40
C TYR A 133 -10.33 -8.03 27.01
N ASP A 134 -11.37 -7.46 27.63
CA ASP A 134 -12.77 -7.81 27.33
C ASP A 134 -13.21 -7.19 25.99
N ILE A 135 -13.40 -8.05 24.99
CA ILE A 135 -13.83 -7.64 23.65
C ILE A 135 -15.23 -6.99 23.64
N ASN A 136 -16.07 -7.29 24.64
CA ASN A 136 -17.42 -6.77 24.77
C ASN A 136 -17.48 -5.36 25.37
N ASP A 137 -16.39 -4.87 25.97
CA ASP A 137 -16.32 -3.50 26.49
C ASP A 137 -16.32 -2.48 25.35
N ASN A 138 -17.50 -1.95 25.04
CA ASN A 138 -17.75 -0.99 23.98
C ASN A 138 -17.98 0.43 24.51
N SER A 139 -17.60 0.73 25.76
CA SER A 139 -17.72 2.09 26.29
C SER A 139 -16.94 3.07 25.41
N THR A 140 -17.52 4.22 25.12
CA THR A 140 -16.87 5.32 24.38
C THR A 140 -16.63 6.54 25.27
N GLN A 141 -16.61 6.32 26.58
CA GLN A 141 -16.32 7.34 27.59
C GLN A 141 -14.88 7.19 28.07
N THR A 142 -14.09 8.26 28.05
CA THR A 142 -12.72 8.25 28.55
C THR A 142 -12.65 7.98 30.06
N SER A 143 -13.72 8.31 30.80
CA SER A 143 -13.88 7.98 32.23
C SER A 143 -14.01 6.47 32.52
N SER A 144 -14.30 5.64 31.51
CA SER A 144 -14.26 4.17 31.63
C SER A 144 -12.84 3.60 31.59
N GLY A 145 -11.82 4.46 31.51
CA GLY A 145 -10.42 4.05 31.46
C GLY A 145 -9.94 3.74 30.04
N PRO A 146 -8.84 2.95 29.91
CA PRO A 146 -8.13 2.84 28.64
C PRO A 146 -8.92 2.21 27.49
N SER A 147 -9.81 1.24 27.77
CA SER A 147 -10.70 0.67 26.77
C SER A 147 -11.62 1.73 26.18
N GLY A 148 -12.18 2.59 27.03
CA GLY A 148 -13.00 3.74 26.65
C GLY A 148 -12.29 4.71 25.72
N VAL A 149 -11.03 5.03 26.02
CA VAL A 149 -10.16 5.87 25.17
C VAL A 149 -9.94 5.22 23.80
N GLY A 150 -9.58 3.94 23.76
CA GLY A 150 -9.33 3.23 22.50
C GLY A 150 -10.59 3.13 21.63
N ASN A 151 -11.72 2.77 22.22
CA ASN A 151 -13.01 2.72 21.53
C ASN A 151 -13.43 4.09 20.97
N LEU A 152 -13.22 5.16 21.74
CA LEU A 152 -13.54 6.52 21.31
C LEU A 152 -12.65 6.97 20.14
N ALA A 153 -11.34 6.67 20.17
CA ALA A 153 -10.42 6.96 19.08
C ALA A 153 -10.82 6.26 17.77
N ALA A 154 -11.20 4.98 17.85
CA ALA A 154 -11.71 4.24 16.69
C ALA A 154 -13.03 4.83 16.16
N LYS A 155 -13.97 5.16 17.06
CA LYS A 155 -15.25 5.79 16.71
C LYS A 155 -15.04 7.10 15.95
N TYR A 156 -14.26 8.03 16.50
CA TYR A 156 -14.02 9.32 15.85
C TYR A 156 -13.26 9.17 14.54
N THR A 157 -12.30 8.25 14.45
CA THR A 157 -11.63 7.95 13.18
C THR A 157 -12.64 7.49 12.12
N MET A 158 -13.55 6.57 12.47
CA MET A 158 -14.54 6.05 11.53
C MET A 158 -15.59 7.08 11.14
N GLU A 159 -16.17 7.81 12.10
CA GLU A 159 -17.17 8.85 11.84
C GLU A 159 -16.64 9.93 10.89
N ASN A 160 -15.36 10.30 11.04
CA ASN A 160 -14.73 11.27 10.16
C ASN A 160 -14.41 10.71 8.77
N ARG A 161 -14.33 9.38 8.60
CA ARG A 161 -13.76 8.76 7.39
C ARG A 161 -14.72 7.89 6.60
N VAL A 162 -15.84 7.44 7.17
CA VAL A 162 -16.80 6.56 6.50
C VAL A 162 -17.35 7.17 5.20
N ASN A 163 -17.49 8.50 5.14
CA ASN A 163 -17.94 9.26 3.97
C ASN A 163 -16.82 10.08 3.33
N ASP A 164 -15.56 9.64 3.43
CA ASP A 164 -14.40 10.37 2.88
C ASP A 164 -14.23 10.25 1.37
N GLY A 165 -15.24 9.77 0.65
CA GLY A 165 -15.18 9.51 -0.78
C GLY A 165 -14.78 8.09 -1.16
N SER A 166 -14.42 7.21 -0.21
CA SER A 166 -14.05 5.82 -0.54
C SER A 166 -15.24 4.92 -0.90
N ASN A 167 -16.47 5.35 -0.63
CA ASN A 167 -17.70 4.56 -0.74
C ASN A 167 -17.63 3.24 0.05
N GLN A 168 -17.02 3.25 1.25
CA GLN A 168 -16.78 2.03 2.04
C GLN A 168 -18.06 1.22 2.33
N LEU A 169 -19.19 1.90 2.58
CA LEU A 169 -20.46 1.23 2.88
C LEU A 169 -21.30 0.92 1.63
N GLY A 170 -20.88 1.38 0.44
CA GLY A 170 -21.67 1.24 -0.78
C GLY A 170 -22.90 2.14 -0.85
N ASN A 171 -23.08 3.06 0.10
CA ASN A 171 -24.25 3.93 0.22
C ASN A 171 -24.38 4.96 -0.93
N ILE A 172 -23.31 5.21 -1.69
CA ILE A 172 -23.33 6.15 -2.83
C ILE A 172 -23.79 5.45 -4.12
N ASN A 173 -23.44 4.16 -4.30
CA ASN A 173 -23.77 3.40 -5.50
C ASN A 173 -24.38 2.03 -5.15
N GLU A 174 -25.68 2.07 -4.83
CA GLU A 174 -26.60 0.93 -4.76
C GLU A 174 -26.17 -0.23 -3.82
N GLY A 175 -25.50 0.09 -2.72
CA GLY A 175 -25.20 -0.86 -1.65
C GLY A 175 -24.00 -1.78 -1.91
N LYS A 176 -23.16 -1.51 -2.91
CA LYS A 176 -21.92 -2.27 -3.16
C LYS A 176 -20.71 -1.57 -2.51
N PRO A 177 -20.11 -2.13 -1.45
CA PRO A 177 -18.93 -1.55 -0.82
C PRO A 177 -17.81 -1.27 -1.81
N TYR A 178 -17.22 -0.07 -1.73
CA TYR A 178 -16.12 0.40 -2.57
C TYR A 178 -16.41 0.38 -4.08
N SER A 179 -17.68 0.34 -4.51
CA SER A 179 -18.02 0.46 -5.92
C SER A 179 -17.74 1.87 -6.44
N ASP A 180 -17.40 1.97 -7.73
CA ASP A 180 -17.27 3.26 -8.40
C ASP A 180 -18.60 3.99 -8.44
N TYR A 181 -18.60 5.29 -8.15
CA TYR A 181 -19.75 6.19 -8.32
C TYR A 181 -19.42 7.38 -9.24
N THR A 182 -18.23 7.38 -9.83
CA THR A 182 -17.75 8.44 -10.73
C THR A 182 -17.98 8.13 -12.21
N ASN A 183 -18.67 7.03 -12.50
CA ASN A 183 -19.03 6.56 -13.84
C ASN A 183 -17.82 6.50 -14.79
N TYR A 184 -16.69 5.99 -14.30
CA TYR A 184 -15.54 5.78 -15.17
C TYR A 184 -15.90 4.76 -16.27
N SER A 185 -15.54 5.11 -17.50
CA SER A 185 -15.65 4.22 -18.65
C SER A 185 -14.36 4.27 -19.45
N PRO A 186 -13.71 3.13 -19.73
CA PRO A 186 -12.48 3.10 -20.51
C PRO A 186 -12.75 3.51 -21.96
N ALA A 187 -11.79 4.19 -22.60
CA ALA A 187 -11.90 4.57 -24.01
C ALA A 187 -11.88 3.35 -24.96
N ASN A 188 -11.34 2.22 -24.50
CA ASN A 188 -11.31 0.96 -25.23
C ASN A 188 -12.21 -0.09 -24.56
N ASP A 189 -12.85 -0.90 -25.39
CA ASP A 189 -13.58 -2.07 -24.94
C ASP A 189 -12.62 -3.24 -24.68
N VAL A 190 -13.08 -4.18 -23.87
CA VAL A 190 -12.33 -5.42 -23.61
C VAL A 190 -12.17 -6.25 -24.88
N GLU A 191 -11.09 -7.02 -24.99
CA GLU A 191 -10.93 -8.03 -26.04
C GLU A 191 -12.19 -8.91 -26.21
N PRO A 192 -12.53 -9.35 -27.45
CA PRO A 192 -11.78 -9.20 -28.71
C PRO A 192 -12.09 -7.90 -29.49
N ALA A 193 -12.65 -6.87 -28.84
CA ALA A 193 -12.98 -5.63 -29.53
C ALA A 193 -11.74 -4.93 -30.11
N PRO A 194 -11.83 -4.31 -31.30
CA PRO A 194 -10.72 -3.55 -31.87
C PRO A 194 -10.22 -2.43 -30.93
N LEU A 195 -8.91 -2.17 -30.95
CA LEU A 195 -8.30 -1.07 -30.21
C LEU A 195 -8.70 0.27 -30.86
N ARG A 196 -9.54 1.07 -30.17
CA ARG A 196 -10.10 2.34 -30.69
C ARG A 196 -9.20 3.54 -30.39
N SER A 197 -8.59 3.54 -29.21
CA SER A 197 -7.75 4.63 -28.69
C SER A 197 -6.44 4.03 -28.16
N PRO A 198 -5.39 3.86 -29.00
CA PRO A 198 -4.18 3.14 -28.61
C PRO A 198 -3.50 3.69 -27.36
N ASP A 199 -3.49 5.01 -27.19
CA ASP A 199 -2.88 5.69 -26.05
C ASP A 199 -3.62 5.50 -24.71
N ASN A 200 -4.84 4.95 -24.75
CA ASN A 200 -5.70 4.77 -23.59
C ASN A 200 -5.72 3.32 -23.07
N TRP A 201 -6.00 3.16 -21.79
CA TRP A 201 -6.09 1.85 -21.15
C TRP A 201 -7.14 0.96 -21.83
N LYS A 202 -6.77 -0.30 -22.04
CA LYS A 202 -7.64 -1.36 -22.55
C LYS A 202 -7.82 -2.42 -21.45
N PRO A 203 -9.04 -2.66 -20.96
CA PRO A 203 -9.29 -3.76 -20.05
C PRO A 203 -8.99 -5.11 -20.70
N LEU A 204 -8.46 -6.06 -19.92
CA LEU A 204 -8.14 -7.41 -20.40
C LEU A 204 -9.25 -8.42 -20.05
N LEU A 205 -9.32 -9.52 -20.82
CA LEU A 205 -9.98 -10.77 -20.40
C LEU A 205 -8.93 -11.65 -19.73
N VAL A 206 -9.10 -11.92 -18.44
CA VAL A 206 -8.14 -12.67 -17.63
C VAL A 206 -8.66 -14.07 -17.37
N PRO A 207 -7.94 -15.13 -17.78
CA PRO A 207 -8.34 -16.49 -17.46
C PRO A 207 -8.26 -16.73 -15.95
N GLN A 208 -9.22 -17.47 -15.43
CA GLN A 208 -9.28 -17.91 -14.04
C GLN A 208 -8.95 -19.42 -13.95
N LYS A 209 -8.54 -19.88 -12.78
CA LYS A 209 -8.16 -21.29 -12.55
C LYS A 209 -9.33 -22.27 -12.69
N ASP A 210 -10.55 -21.79 -12.56
CA ASP A 210 -11.79 -22.55 -12.74
C ASP A 210 -12.25 -22.65 -14.22
N GLY A 211 -11.48 -22.07 -15.15
CA GLY A 211 -11.80 -22.04 -16.57
C GLY A 211 -12.66 -20.84 -17.01
N ASN A 212 -13.13 -20.02 -16.08
CA ASN A 212 -13.88 -18.80 -16.41
C ASN A 212 -12.96 -17.68 -16.91
N LEU A 213 -13.53 -16.70 -17.60
CA LEU A 213 -12.85 -15.46 -17.98
C LEU A 213 -13.37 -14.30 -17.14
N ASN A 214 -12.46 -13.56 -16.51
CA ASN A 214 -12.78 -12.35 -15.79
C ASN A 214 -12.50 -11.12 -16.66
N LYS A 215 -13.51 -10.29 -16.88
CA LYS A 215 -13.34 -9.00 -17.55
C LYS A 215 -12.83 -7.98 -16.54
N GLN A 216 -11.68 -7.37 -16.83
CA GLN A 216 -11.17 -6.29 -16.01
C GLN A 216 -12.10 -5.07 -16.06
N SER A 217 -12.19 -4.38 -14.93
CA SER A 217 -12.69 -3.02 -14.79
C SER A 217 -11.65 -2.22 -14.02
N PHE A 218 -11.61 -0.90 -14.22
CA PHE A 218 -10.66 -0.07 -13.46
C PHE A 218 -11.01 -0.21 -11.98
N THR A 219 -10.12 -0.83 -11.20
CA THR A 219 -10.30 -1.03 -9.78
C THR A 219 -10.32 0.30 -9.04
N THR A 220 -11.42 0.55 -8.29
CA THR A 220 -11.64 1.75 -7.47
C THR A 220 -11.29 3.08 -8.19
N PRO A 221 -11.89 3.38 -9.34
CA PRO A 221 -11.52 4.58 -10.11
C PRO A 221 -11.94 5.86 -9.38
N HIS A 222 -12.97 5.81 -8.54
CA HIS A 222 -13.39 6.90 -7.66
C HIS A 222 -12.35 7.30 -6.60
N TRP A 223 -11.23 6.58 -6.47
CA TRP A 223 -10.24 6.85 -5.42
C TRP A 223 -9.63 8.27 -5.49
N THR A 224 -9.71 8.95 -6.64
CA THR A 224 -9.40 10.39 -6.78
C THR A 224 -10.22 11.29 -5.84
N MET A 225 -11.41 10.84 -5.44
CA MET A 225 -12.34 11.56 -4.56
C MET A 225 -12.07 11.30 -3.07
N VAL A 226 -11.18 10.35 -2.73
CA VAL A 226 -10.88 10.04 -1.33
C VAL A 226 -10.15 11.21 -0.69
N ARG A 227 -10.64 11.67 0.48
CA ARG A 227 -10.04 12.76 1.24
C ARG A 227 -8.63 12.36 1.71
N PRO A 228 -7.57 13.05 1.27
CA PRO A 228 -6.20 12.78 1.72
C PRO A 228 -6.00 13.19 3.19
N PHE A 229 -4.92 12.69 3.80
CA PHE A 229 -4.46 13.10 5.12
C PHE A 229 -3.67 14.41 5.07
N SER A 230 -2.73 14.54 4.14
CA SER A 230 -1.74 15.63 4.11
C SER A 230 -1.81 16.54 2.88
N MET A 231 -2.50 16.08 1.83
CA MET A 231 -2.71 16.81 0.58
C MET A 231 -4.09 17.46 0.54
N LYS A 232 -4.25 18.51 -0.28
CA LYS A 232 -5.54 19.17 -0.47
C LYS A 232 -6.52 18.37 -1.33
N SER A 233 -6.02 17.55 -2.25
CA SER A 233 -6.79 16.68 -3.14
C SER A 233 -5.86 15.63 -3.76
N GLY A 234 -6.42 14.62 -4.43
CA GLY A 234 -5.61 13.65 -5.19
C GLY A 234 -4.78 14.28 -6.30
N ALA A 235 -5.24 15.39 -6.88
CA ALA A 235 -4.54 16.11 -7.94
C ALA A 235 -3.32 16.90 -7.46
N PHE A 236 -3.08 17.01 -6.14
CA PHE A 236 -2.09 17.92 -5.58
C PHE A 236 -0.66 17.69 -6.10
N PHE A 237 -0.28 16.42 -6.31
CA PHE A 237 1.00 16.04 -6.89
C PHE A 237 0.88 15.38 -8.27
N ARG A 238 -0.28 15.54 -8.94
CA ARG A 238 -0.43 15.04 -10.31
C ARG A 238 0.66 15.65 -11.21
N PRO A 239 1.37 14.85 -12.02
CA PRO A 239 2.35 15.37 -12.97
C PRO A 239 1.70 16.35 -13.93
N LYS A 240 2.38 17.46 -14.22
CA LYS A 240 1.88 18.46 -15.18
C LYS A 240 2.01 17.98 -16.62
N ASN A 241 3.10 17.28 -16.92
CA ASN A 241 3.36 16.74 -18.23
C ASN A 241 2.65 15.38 -18.38
N PRO A 242 1.98 15.14 -19.51
CA PRO A 242 1.44 13.81 -19.81
C PRO A 242 2.57 12.80 -20.03
N PRO A 243 2.27 11.49 -19.93
CA PRO A 243 3.19 10.46 -20.40
C PRO A 243 3.37 10.56 -21.93
N PRO A 244 4.44 9.98 -22.49
CA PRO A 244 4.60 9.84 -23.94
C PRO A 244 3.42 9.13 -24.59
N TYR A 245 2.94 9.69 -25.71
CA TYR A 245 1.83 9.12 -26.49
C TYR A 245 2.25 8.83 -27.94
N ALA A 246 1.69 7.77 -28.51
CA ALA A 246 1.92 7.32 -29.87
C ALA A 246 1.34 8.30 -30.91
N LYS A 247 0.24 8.99 -30.60
CA LYS A 247 -0.39 9.97 -31.51
C LYS A 247 0.41 11.27 -31.68
N PHE A 248 1.38 11.55 -30.81
CA PHE A 248 2.18 12.76 -30.86
C PHE A 248 3.59 12.46 -31.33
N ASN A 249 3.96 12.92 -32.53
CA ASN A 249 5.29 12.70 -33.11
C ASN A 249 6.42 13.14 -32.16
N SER A 250 6.22 14.22 -31.40
CA SER A 250 7.22 14.75 -30.46
C SER A 250 7.51 13.85 -29.27
N THR A 251 6.66 12.86 -28.97
CA THR A 251 6.83 11.93 -27.84
C THR A 251 6.80 10.46 -28.26
N ARG A 252 6.55 10.17 -29.54
CA ARG A 252 6.40 8.79 -30.04
C ARG A 252 7.69 8.00 -29.90
N ASP A 253 8.83 8.64 -30.18
CA ASP A 253 10.14 7.99 -30.08
C ASP A 253 10.49 7.66 -28.63
N ASP A 254 10.12 8.51 -27.66
CA ASP A 254 10.28 8.21 -26.23
C ASP A 254 9.45 6.98 -25.83
N LEU A 255 8.19 6.90 -26.27
CA LEU A 255 7.35 5.73 -26.03
C LEU A 255 7.94 4.44 -26.65
N ILE A 256 8.42 4.53 -27.89
CA ILE A 256 9.07 3.41 -28.60
C ILE A 256 10.30 2.94 -27.81
N LYS A 257 11.13 3.87 -27.34
CA LYS A 257 12.33 3.57 -26.53
C LYS A 257 11.97 2.89 -25.22
N SER A 258 10.96 3.40 -24.51
CA SER A 258 10.46 2.78 -23.26
C SER A 258 9.92 1.37 -23.51
N ALA A 259 9.21 1.14 -24.62
CA ALA A 259 8.70 -0.18 -24.98
C ALA A 259 9.81 -1.17 -25.39
N GLN A 260 10.82 -0.69 -26.14
CA GLN A 260 12.00 -1.47 -26.51
C GLN A 260 12.81 -1.95 -25.30
N GLU A 261 12.86 -1.16 -24.24
CA GLU A 261 13.47 -1.60 -22.99
C GLU A 261 12.76 -2.85 -22.42
N LEU A 262 11.43 -2.84 -22.37
CA LEU A 262 10.67 -3.97 -21.82
C LEU A 262 10.82 -5.23 -22.69
N ILE A 263 10.81 -5.06 -24.02
CA ILE A 263 11.14 -6.13 -24.97
C ILE A 263 12.55 -6.67 -24.66
N GLY A 264 13.52 -5.78 -24.45
CA GLY A 264 14.89 -6.13 -24.09
C GLY A 264 14.99 -6.96 -22.82
N PHE A 265 14.19 -6.69 -21.78
CA PHE A 265 14.13 -7.51 -20.57
C PHE A 265 13.55 -8.90 -20.84
N THR A 266 12.50 -9.03 -21.65
CA THR A 266 11.95 -10.34 -22.01
C THR A 266 12.89 -11.15 -22.92
N SER A 267 13.64 -10.50 -23.81
CA SER A 267 14.63 -11.15 -24.69
C SER A 267 15.89 -11.58 -23.96
N ASN A 268 16.26 -10.88 -22.88
CA ASN A 268 17.45 -11.18 -22.07
C ASN A 268 17.05 -11.60 -20.65
N ILE A 269 15.95 -12.36 -20.52
CA ILE A 269 15.42 -12.70 -19.20
C ILE A 269 16.42 -13.56 -18.43
N THR A 270 16.61 -13.25 -17.15
CA THR A 270 17.49 -14.01 -16.25
C THR A 270 16.74 -14.36 -14.97
N ASP A 271 17.23 -15.35 -14.24
CA ASP A 271 16.71 -15.70 -12.92
C ASP A 271 16.71 -14.52 -11.95
N PHE A 272 17.67 -13.59 -12.08
CA PHE A 272 17.69 -12.36 -11.29
C PHE A 272 16.53 -11.43 -11.66
N ILE A 273 16.29 -11.19 -12.95
CA ILE A 273 15.16 -10.38 -13.44
C ILE A 273 13.83 -10.97 -12.93
N LYS A 274 13.66 -12.29 -13.08
CA LYS A 274 12.48 -13.03 -12.60
C LYS A 274 12.30 -12.89 -11.09
N SER A 275 13.38 -13.13 -10.33
CA SER A 275 13.37 -13.08 -8.87
C SER A 275 13.01 -11.69 -8.34
N VAL A 276 13.54 -10.63 -8.96
CA VAL A 276 13.20 -9.25 -8.58
C VAL A 276 11.74 -8.93 -8.93
N ALA A 277 11.27 -9.33 -10.11
CA ALA A 277 9.88 -9.14 -10.53
C ALA A 277 8.90 -9.84 -9.58
N GLU A 278 9.16 -11.10 -9.23
CA GLU A 278 8.32 -11.89 -8.34
C GLU A 278 8.39 -11.41 -6.88
N TYR A 279 9.58 -11.08 -6.35
CA TYR A 279 9.73 -10.66 -4.94
C TYR A 279 8.89 -9.42 -4.62
N TRP A 280 8.92 -8.40 -5.48
CA TRP A 280 8.17 -7.17 -5.27
C TRP A 280 6.70 -7.26 -5.70
N ALA A 281 6.35 -8.22 -6.55
CA ALA A 281 4.95 -8.51 -6.86
C ALA A 281 4.25 -9.33 -5.78
N LYS A 282 4.98 -10.25 -5.12
CA LYS A 282 4.56 -11.30 -4.17
C LYS A 282 3.44 -12.26 -4.63
N GLY A 283 2.65 -11.90 -5.65
CA GLY A 283 1.51 -12.69 -6.14
C GLY A 283 0.18 -12.37 -5.45
N PRO A 284 -0.87 -13.18 -5.69
CA PRO A 284 -2.18 -13.03 -5.04
C PRO A 284 -2.14 -13.39 -3.54
N ASN A 285 -3.07 -12.86 -2.74
CA ASN A 285 -3.20 -13.14 -1.29
C ASN A 285 -1.95 -12.78 -0.46
N THR A 286 -1.46 -11.57 -0.66
CA THR A 286 -0.27 -11.03 -0.01
C THR A 286 -0.64 -9.78 0.78
N VAL A 287 0.33 -9.24 1.54
CA VAL A 287 0.17 -7.97 2.25
C VAL A 287 0.02 -6.74 1.33
N LEU A 288 0.09 -6.93 0.00
CA LEU A 288 0.14 -5.89 -1.04
C LEU A 288 1.39 -5.00 -0.88
N THR A 289 1.69 -4.14 -1.87
CA THR A 289 2.85 -3.24 -1.76
C THR A 289 2.82 -2.36 -0.50
N PRO A 290 1.68 -1.74 -0.12
CA PRO A 290 1.61 -0.96 1.12
C PRO A 290 1.95 -1.76 2.38
N GLY A 291 1.44 -2.99 2.52
CA GLY A 291 1.72 -3.83 3.68
C GLY A 291 3.13 -4.43 3.67
N HIS A 292 3.75 -4.63 2.50
CA HIS A 292 5.16 -5.02 2.41
C HIS A 292 6.07 -3.94 2.99
N TRP A 293 5.75 -2.67 2.75
CA TRP A 293 6.47 -1.56 3.41
C TRP A 293 6.20 -1.47 4.91
N CYS A 294 5.05 -1.93 5.40
CA CYS A 294 4.84 -2.14 6.84
C CYS A 294 5.79 -3.21 7.39
N GLN A 295 6.00 -4.33 6.69
CA GLN A 295 6.97 -5.35 7.13
C GLN A 295 8.42 -4.82 7.14
N ILE A 296 8.79 -4.01 6.16
CA ILE A 296 10.09 -3.31 6.15
C ILE A 296 10.21 -2.39 7.37
N ALA A 297 9.15 -1.66 7.73
CA ALA A 297 9.14 -0.84 8.94
C ALA A 297 9.23 -1.68 10.23
N GLN A 298 8.68 -2.90 10.25
CA GLN A 298 8.85 -3.83 11.38
C GLN A 298 10.31 -4.30 11.51
N TYR A 299 10.99 -4.57 10.39
CA TYR A 299 12.43 -4.84 10.41
C TYR A 299 13.20 -3.66 11.02
N VAL A 300 12.88 -2.43 10.64
CA VAL A 300 13.53 -1.24 11.21
C VAL A 300 13.25 -1.11 12.71
N SER A 301 12.01 -1.36 13.15
CA SER A 301 11.65 -1.40 14.57
C SER A 301 12.52 -2.40 15.35
N GLU A 302 12.67 -3.61 14.82
CA GLU A 302 13.47 -4.67 15.45
C GLU A 302 14.97 -4.36 15.45
N ARG A 303 15.50 -3.87 14.33
CA ARG A 303 16.90 -3.45 14.17
C ARG A 303 17.27 -2.35 15.16
N ASP A 304 16.40 -1.36 15.30
CA ASP A 304 16.66 -0.13 16.07
C ASP A 304 16.05 -0.17 17.49
N LYS A 305 15.46 -1.31 17.88
CA LYS A 305 14.85 -1.58 19.20
C LYS A 305 13.84 -0.50 19.59
N HIS A 306 12.87 -0.27 18.73
CA HIS A 306 11.84 0.75 18.97
C HIS A 306 10.97 0.43 20.19
N SER A 307 10.61 1.50 20.92
CA SER A 307 9.53 1.48 21.90
C SER A 307 8.17 1.65 21.23
N VAL A 308 7.10 1.43 21.99
CA VAL A 308 5.71 1.73 21.56
C VAL A 308 5.58 3.19 21.06
N ASP A 309 6.23 4.15 21.73
CA ASP A 309 6.23 5.57 21.32
C ASP A 309 6.86 5.80 19.94
N LYS A 310 7.95 5.10 19.63
CA LYS A 310 8.58 5.22 18.31
C LYS A 310 7.73 4.55 17.24
N ASP A 311 7.25 3.34 17.50
CA ASP A 311 6.50 2.59 16.50
C ASP A 311 5.13 3.21 16.22
N ILE A 312 4.43 3.74 17.23
CA ILE A 312 3.15 4.39 16.98
C ILE A 312 3.31 5.60 16.05
N LYS A 313 4.38 6.38 16.20
CA LYS A 313 4.70 7.51 15.31
C LYS A 313 5.11 7.02 13.93
N LEU A 314 5.98 6.02 13.84
CA LEU A 314 6.45 5.45 12.58
C LEU A 314 5.28 4.93 11.73
N PHE A 315 4.47 4.03 12.28
CA PHE A 315 3.36 3.41 11.54
C PHE A 315 2.23 4.40 11.25
N PHE A 316 2.00 5.40 12.12
CA PHE A 316 1.11 6.52 11.82
C PHE A 316 1.54 7.31 10.58
N MET A 317 2.82 7.69 10.50
CA MET A 317 3.38 8.38 9.33
C MET A 317 3.36 7.48 8.09
N LEU A 318 3.82 6.23 8.22
CA LEU A 318 3.90 5.28 7.11
C LEU A 318 2.52 4.99 6.52
N GLY A 319 1.54 4.67 7.37
CA GLY A 319 0.18 4.34 6.94
C GLY A 319 -0.48 5.49 6.19
N ASN A 320 -0.43 6.70 6.75
CA ASN A 320 -0.98 7.88 6.08
C ASN A 320 -0.22 8.22 4.78
N ALA A 321 1.09 7.95 4.72
CA ALA A 321 1.89 8.21 3.53
C ALA A 321 1.58 7.25 2.38
N VAL A 322 1.37 5.96 2.67
CA VAL A 322 0.96 5.01 1.62
C VAL A 322 -0.48 5.26 1.17
N MET A 323 -1.39 5.66 2.06
CA MET A 323 -2.75 6.06 1.65
C MET A 323 -2.75 7.28 0.73
N ASP A 324 -2.08 8.37 1.12
CA ASP A 324 -1.99 9.58 0.29
C ASP A 324 -1.30 9.29 -1.05
N ALA A 325 -0.29 8.42 -1.06
CA ALA A 325 0.40 8.00 -2.27
C ALA A 325 -0.55 7.25 -3.23
N GLY A 326 -1.40 6.38 -2.68
CA GLY A 326 -2.45 5.70 -3.43
C GLY A 326 -3.47 6.66 -4.03
N ILE A 327 -3.88 7.69 -3.28
CA ILE A 327 -4.82 8.72 -3.76
C ILE A 327 -4.22 9.52 -4.92
N ALA A 328 -2.99 10.02 -4.79
CA ALA A 328 -2.32 10.77 -5.85
C ALA A 328 -2.04 9.93 -7.11
N CYS A 329 -1.65 8.66 -6.91
CA CYS A 329 -1.40 7.73 -7.99
C CYS A 329 -2.70 7.40 -8.76
N TRP A 330 -3.79 7.07 -8.07
CA TRP A 330 -5.07 6.76 -8.73
C TRP A 330 -5.69 7.96 -9.43
N ASP A 331 -5.53 9.14 -8.85
CA ASP A 331 -5.90 10.40 -9.47
C ASP A 331 -5.18 10.60 -10.82
N THR A 332 -3.87 10.35 -10.85
CA THR A 332 -3.04 10.44 -12.06
C THR A 332 -3.43 9.37 -13.09
N LYS A 333 -3.62 8.12 -12.65
CA LYS A 333 -4.08 7.00 -13.50
C LYS A 333 -5.40 7.30 -14.17
N ARG A 334 -6.36 7.82 -13.42
CA ARG A 334 -7.67 8.18 -13.97
C ARG A 334 -7.60 9.38 -14.91
N PHE A 335 -6.77 10.36 -14.61
CA PHE A 335 -6.67 11.57 -15.42
C PHE A 335 -6.04 11.32 -16.80
N PHE A 336 -4.94 10.56 -16.85
CA PHE A 336 -4.23 10.29 -18.10
C PHE A 336 -4.70 9.04 -18.83
N ASP A 337 -5.37 8.12 -18.12
CA ASP A 337 -5.94 6.88 -18.65
C ASP A 337 -4.99 6.10 -19.56
N ASN A 338 -3.69 6.10 -19.25
CA ASN A 338 -2.65 5.66 -20.16
C ASN A 338 -2.62 4.13 -20.39
N ALA A 339 -2.36 3.74 -21.64
CA ALA A 339 -2.26 2.35 -22.08
C ALA A 339 -1.11 1.58 -21.43
N ARG A 340 -1.30 0.27 -21.25
CA ARG A 340 -0.31 -0.66 -20.70
C ARG A 340 0.64 -1.19 -21.78
N PRO A 341 1.85 -1.67 -21.41
CA PRO A 341 2.78 -2.28 -22.37
C PRO A 341 2.19 -3.45 -23.15
N VAL A 342 1.39 -4.32 -22.51
CA VAL A 342 0.70 -5.45 -23.16
C VAL A 342 -0.23 -5.04 -24.29
N THR A 343 -0.67 -3.77 -24.31
CA THR A 343 -1.44 -3.20 -25.43
C THR A 343 -0.53 -2.55 -26.46
N MET A 344 0.43 -1.74 -26.01
CA MET A 344 1.21 -0.90 -26.91
C MET A 344 2.36 -1.62 -27.62
N ILE A 345 2.98 -2.63 -27.00
CA ILE A 345 4.06 -3.38 -27.65
C ILE A 345 3.51 -4.11 -28.89
N PRO A 346 2.42 -4.90 -28.81
CA PRO A 346 1.78 -5.47 -29.99
C PRO A 346 1.36 -4.42 -31.03
N TYR A 347 0.82 -3.28 -30.58
CA TYR A 347 0.38 -2.21 -31.47
C TYR A 347 1.53 -1.54 -32.24
N LEU A 348 2.68 -1.32 -31.59
CA LEU A 348 3.81 -0.59 -32.17
C LEU A 348 4.75 -1.48 -32.99
N PHE A 349 4.88 -2.76 -32.63
CA PHE A 349 5.96 -3.62 -33.15
C PHE A 349 5.50 -4.88 -33.87
N LYS A 350 4.20 -5.05 -34.11
CA LYS A 350 3.67 -6.15 -34.94
C LYS A 350 4.46 -6.32 -36.25
N GLY A 351 4.82 -7.55 -36.58
CA GLY A 351 5.66 -7.92 -37.73
C GLY A 351 7.15 -7.93 -37.42
N THR A 352 7.56 -7.61 -36.19
CA THR A 352 8.95 -7.68 -35.73
C THR A 352 9.17 -8.98 -34.97
N MET A 353 10.07 -9.82 -35.46
CA MET A 353 10.44 -11.07 -34.80
C MET A 353 11.48 -10.83 -33.71
N VAL A 354 11.33 -11.49 -32.57
CA VAL A 354 12.30 -11.52 -31.47
C VAL A 354 12.49 -12.94 -30.97
N ASN A 355 13.65 -13.21 -30.37
CA ASN A 355 13.86 -14.37 -29.50
C ASN A 355 13.74 -13.92 -28.04
N GLY A 356 12.99 -14.63 -27.21
CA GLY A 356 12.88 -14.28 -25.80
C GLY A 356 11.87 -15.10 -25.01
N TRP A 357 11.58 -14.61 -23.81
CA TRP A 357 10.56 -15.19 -22.95
C TRP A 357 9.18 -15.05 -23.56
N HIS A 358 8.42 -16.16 -23.59
CA HIS A 358 7.06 -16.21 -24.13
C HIS A 358 6.12 -17.09 -23.28
N GLY A 359 6.35 -17.12 -21.96
CA GLY A 359 5.52 -17.86 -21.02
C GLY A 359 6.33 -18.78 -20.11
N PRO A 360 5.69 -19.40 -19.11
CA PRO A 360 6.37 -20.30 -18.19
C PRO A 360 7.18 -21.38 -18.92
N CYS A 361 8.44 -21.51 -18.54
CA CYS A 361 9.39 -22.49 -19.10
C CYS A 361 9.81 -22.23 -20.56
N GLN A 362 9.51 -21.05 -21.11
CA GLN A 362 9.76 -20.70 -22.51
C GLN A 362 10.67 -19.46 -22.62
N ASN A 363 11.93 -19.58 -22.21
CA ASN A 363 12.87 -18.44 -22.15
C ASN A 363 13.44 -18.00 -23.51
N HIS A 364 13.46 -18.89 -24.51
CA HIS A 364 14.12 -18.67 -25.80
C HIS A 364 13.24 -19.14 -26.96
N VAL A 365 12.13 -18.44 -27.16
CA VAL A 365 11.19 -18.73 -28.25
C VAL A 365 11.25 -17.60 -29.27
N ASP A 366 11.25 -17.96 -30.55
CA ASP A 366 11.07 -16.99 -31.64
C ASP A 366 9.57 -16.70 -31.81
N TYR A 367 9.19 -15.43 -31.71
CA TYR A 367 7.79 -14.99 -31.88
C TYR A 367 7.71 -13.58 -32.46
N ASP A 368 6.57 -13.25 -33.06
CA ASP A 368 6.25 -11.89 -33.50
C ASP A 368 5.84 -11.05 -32.28
N LEU A 369 6.36 -9.83 -32.14
CA LEU A 369 5.98 -8.92 -31.06
C LEU A 369 4.48 -8.58 -31.01
N ALA A 370 3.70 -8.91 -32.05
CA ALA A 370 2.24 -8.97 -32.00
C ALA A 370 1.70 -9.88 -30.87
N ASP A 371 2.45 -10.92 -30.49
CA ASP A 371 2.09 -11.89 -29.47
C ASP A 371 2.84 -11.66 -28.14
N TRP A 372 3.56 -10.52 -28.00
CA TRP A 372 4.34 -10.22 -26.80
C TRP A 372 3.49 -10.24 -25.53
N ILE A 373 4.02 -10.86 -24.47
CA ILE A 373 3.38 -10.94 -23.15
C ILE A 373 4.35 -10.49 -22.03
N PRO A 374 3.84 -9.84 -20.97
CA PRO A 374 4.62 -9.49 -19.79
C PRO A 374 4.99 -10.73 -18.97
N TYR A 375 6.11 -10.68 -18.25
CA TYR A 375 6.52 -11.74 -17.30
C TYR A 375 5.61 -11.75 -16.07
N GLN A 376 4.56 -12.58 -16.10
CA GLN A 376 3.54 -12.72 -15.06
C GLN A 376 2.94 -14.13 -15.01
N ASP A 377 2.27 -14.46 -13.90
CA ASP A 377 1.42 -15.65 -13.81
C ASP A 377 0.23 -15.52 -14.77
N LYS A 378 -0.10 -16.60 -15.48
CA LYS A 378 -1.17 -16.65 -16.48
C LYS A 378 -2.55 -16.26 -15.94
N TYR A 379 -2.82 -16.53 -14.67
CA TYR A 379 -4.08 -16.26 -13.98
C TYR A 379 -4.04 -14.97 -13.15
N PHE A 380 -2.85 -14.36 -13.00
CA PHE A 380 -2.62 -13.11 -12.30
C PHE A 380 -1.81 -12.14 -13.18
N VAL A 381 -2.51 -11.60 -14.19
CA VAL A 381 -1.91 -10.79 -15.26
C VAL A 381 -1.84 -9.31 -14.93
N THR A 382 -1.58 -8.48 -15.94
CA THR A 382 -1.41 -7.02 -15.82
C THR A 382 -2.56 -6.41 -15.00
N PRO A 383 -2.28 -5.64 -13.94
CA PRO A 383 -3.32 -5.17 -13.02
C PRO A 383 -4.41 -4.34 -13.69
N SER A 384 -5.64 -4.45 -13.18
CA SER A 384 -6.88 -3.89 -13.71
C SER A 384 -7.02 -2.37 -13.47
N PHE A 385 -6.06 -1.60 -13.98
CA PHE A 385 -6.03 -0.14 -13.93
C PHE A 385 -5.02 0.43 -14.95
N PRO A 386 -5.19 1.70 -15.38
CA PRO A 386 -4.26 2.39 -16.29
C PRO A 386 -2.80 2.40 -15.83
N ASP A 387 -1.88 2.66 -16.75
CA ASP A 387 -0.44 2.55 -16.51
C ASP A 387 0.12 3.67 -15.63
N PHE A 388 -0.04 4.93 -16.05
CA PHE A 388 0.71 6.07 -15.52
C PHE A 388 0.05 6.73 -14.30
N THR A 389 0.70 6.87 -13.15
CA THR A 389 2.04 6.40 -12.78
C THR A 389 2.02 4.99 -12.18
N SER A 390 3.17 4.35 -12.01
CA SER A 390 3.28 3.06 -11.32
C SER A 390 2.88 3.18 -9.84
N GLY A 391 1.89 2.38 -9.43
CA GLY A 391 1.45 2.34 -8.02
C GLY A 391 2.56 1.82 -7.10
N HIS A 392 3.27 0.76 -7.50
CA HIS A 392 4.37 0.21 -6.70
C HIS A 392 5.46 1.25 -6.48
N SER A 393 5.86 1.95 -7.54
CA SER A 393 6.86 3.02 -7.48
C SER A 393 6.43 4.16 -6.54
N THR A 394 5.15 4.53 -6.59
CA THR A 394 4.59 5.63 -5.79
C THR A 394 4.46 5.26 -4.31
N PHE A 395 3.94 4.07 -3.98
CA PHE A 395 3.88 3.58 -2.60
C PHE A 395 5.28 3.42 -2.00
N SER A 396 6.18 2.79 -2.75
CA SER A 396 7.54 2.50 -2.28
C SER A 396 8.35 3.75 -2.00
N ALA A 397 8.32 4.73 -2.89
CA ALA A 397 9.08 5.96 -2.70
C ALA A 397 8.51 6.81 -1.55
N SER A 398 7.19 6.78 -1.33
CA SER A 398 6.55 7.43 -0.19
C SER A 398 6.97 6.79 1.13
N ALA A 399 6.92 5.45 1.21
CA ALA A 399 7.32 4.70 2.39
C ALA A 399 8.82 4.83 2.70
N ALA A 400 9.68 4.66 1.69
CA ALA A 400 11.13 4.86 1.82
C ALA A 400 11.45 6.27 2.33
N LYS A 401 10.74 7.30 1.82
CA LYS A 401 10.93 8.67 2.28
C LYS A 401 10.51 8.88 3.73
N VAL A 402 9.40 8.27 4.17
CA VAL A 402 9.00 8.28 5.58
C VAL A 402 10.10 7.64 6.44
N LEU A 403 10.58 6.45 6.07
CA LEU A 403 11.60 5.73 6.82
C LEU A 403 12.90 6.55 6.91
N GLN A 404 13.37 7.09 5.78
CA GLN A 404 14.53 7.98 5.74
C GLN A 404 14.39 9.17 6.69
N MET A 405 13.25 9.87 6.65
CA MET A 405 13.03 11.05 7.49
C MET A 405 12.78 10.69 8.96
N PHE A 406 12.27 9.49 9.24
CA PHE A 406 12.01 9.00 10.58
C PHE A 406 13.29 8.62 11.31
N THR A 407 14.13 7.81 10.68
CA THR A 407 15.42 7.37 11.22
C THR A 407 16.48 8.48 11.15
N GLY A 408 16.27 9.49 10.30
CA GLY A 408 17.25 10.53 10.02
C GLY A 408 18.36 10.09 9.06
N SER A 409 18.24 8.91 8.46
CA SER A 409 19.25 8.32 7.56
C SER A 409 18.58 7.45 6.49
N ASP A 410 19.16 7.38 5.29
CA ASP A 410 18.68 6.47 4.24
C ASP A 410 19.09 5.01 4.47
N ALA A 411 19.85 4.70 5.53
CA ALA A 411 20.38 3.36 5.77
C ALA A 411 19.29 2.33 6.10
N PHE A 412 19.28 1.23 5.35
CA PHE A 412 18.37 0.10 5.53
C PHE A 412 19.12 -1.16 5.97
N GLY A 413 19.96 -1.72 5.10
CA GLY A 413 20.85 -2.84 5.45
C GLY A 413 20.17 -4.21 5.53
N ASP A 414 18.99 -4.38 4.93
CA ASP A 414 18.29 -5.67 4.90
C ASP A 414 18.60 -6.46 3.61
N SER A 415 18.33 -7.76 3.67
CA SER A 415 18.47 -8.67 2.53
C SER A 415 17.48 -9.82 2.61
N VAL A 416 17.14 -10.37 1.45
CA VAL A 416 16.32 -11.58 1.34
C VAL A 416 17.02 -12.58 0.43
N THR A 417 16.94 -13.86 0.79
CA THR A 417 17.35 -14.96 -0.08
C THR A 417 16.13 -15.53 -0.79
N ILE A 418 16.08 -15.37 -2.11
CA ILE A 418 15.16 -16.08 -2.99
C ILE A 418 15.74 -17.46 -3.21
N LYS A 419 14.98 -18.49 -2.82
CA LYS A 419 15.48 -19.86 -2.79
C LYS A 419 15.44 -20.49 -4.18
N LYS A 420 16.42 -21.35 -4.46
CA LYS A 420 16.40 -22.22 -5.64
C LYS A 420 15.02 -22.88 -5.80
N GLY A 421 14.44 -22.77 -7.00
CA GLY A 421 13.15 -23.35 -7.33
C GLY A 421 11.94 -22.70 -6.65
N SER A 422 12.05 -21.50 -6.07
CA SER A 422 10.95 -20.85 -5.36
C SER A 422 10.01 -20.00 -6.24
N SER A 423 10.27 -19.87 -7.55
CA SER A 423 9.40 -19.14 -8.48
C SER A 423 7.98 -19.68 -8.40
N GLN A 424 7.00 -18.80 -8.30
CA GLN A 424 5.58 -19.14 -8.34
C GLN A 424 5.06 -19.20 -9.78
N ILE A 425 5.67 -18.43 -10.69
CA ILE A 425 5.30 -18.38 -12.12
C ILE A 425 5.82 -19.63 -12.85
N GLU A 426 7.02 -20.07 -12.51
CA GLU A 426 7.73 -21.17 -13.19
C GLU A 426 7.91 -22.40 -12.29
N ALA A 427 7.04 -22.56 -11.30
CA ALA A 427 7.03 -23.68 -10.35
C ALA A 427 6.90 -25.07 -11.02
N THR A 428 6.31 -25.12 -12.23
CA THR A 428 6.07 -26.36 -12.97
C THR A 428 7.15 -26.68 -14.00
N CYS A 429 8.19 -25.87 -14.10
CA CYS A 429 9.28 -26.13 -15.03
C CYS A 429 10.14 -27.31 -14.57
N SER A 430 10.74 -28.02 -15.53
CA SER A 430 11.65 -29.13 -15.24
C SER A 430 12.89 -28.67 -14.51
N ASP A 431 13.43 -27.51 -14.92
CA ASP A 431 14.56 -26.89 -14.26
C ASP A 431 14.07 -25.93 -13.16
N PRO A 432 14.74 -25.90 -12.00
CA PRO A 432 14.35 -25.02 -10.90
C PRO A 432 14.56 -23.55 -11.30
N VAL A 433 13.59 -22.70 -10.96
CA VAL A 433 13.68 -21.25 -11.15
C VAL A 433 13.53 -20.55 -9.78
N PRO A 434 14.51 -19.76 -9.32
CA PRO A 434 15.85 -19.65 -9.88
C PRO A 434 16.64 -20.97 -9.79
N ALA A 435 17.66 -21.14 -10.63
CA ALA A 435 18.50 -22.35 -10.67
C ALA A 435 19.41 -22.49 -9.43
N GLU A 436 19.67 -21.37 -8.77
CA GLU A 436 20.53 -21.17 -7.60
C GLU A 436 19.82 -20.24 -6.61
N ASP A 437 20.25 -20.21 -5.35
CA ASP A 437 19.80 -19.18 -4.41
C ASP A 437 20.25 -17.78 -4.90
N ILE A 438 19.32 -16.81 -4.90
CA ILE A 438 19.60 -15.42 -5.26
C ILE A 438 19.42 -14.53 -4.04
N VAL A 439 20.43 -13.74 -3.70
CA VAL A 439 20.35 -12.77 -2.59
C VAL A 439 20.04 -11.38 -3.14
N LEU A 440 18.90 -10.82 -2.75
CA LEU A 440 18.60 -9.41 -2.94
C LEU A 440 19.01 -8.66 -1.68
N LYS A 441 19.80 -7.59 -1.82
CA LYS A 441 20.32 -6.81 -0.71
C LYS A 441 20.15 -5.31 -1.00
N TRP A 442 19.78 -4.55 0.02
CA TRP A 442 19.60 -3.11 -0.09
C TRP A 442 20.28 -2.38 1.07
N ASP A 443 21.33 -1.63 0.75
CA ASP A 443 22.02 -0.81 1.75
C ASP A 443 21.17 0.40 2.17
N THR A 444 20.26 0.88 1.30
CA THR A 444 19.39 2.03 1.57
C THR A 444 17.92 1.80 1.29
N PHE A 445 17.05 2.57 1.96
CA PHE A 445 15.60 2.57 1.68
C PHE A 445 15.32 3.04 0.26
N SER A 446 16.08 4.03 -0.22
CA SER A 446 16.03 4.44 -1.63
C SER A 446 16.31 3.26 -2.55
N ALA A 447 17.41 2.53 -2.37
CA ALA A 447 17.76 1.39 -3.22
C ALA A 447 16.65 0.30 -3.22
N ALA A 448 16.04 0.02 -2.07
CA ALA A 448 14.89 -0.88 -1.99
C ALA A 448 13.71 -0.34 -2.80
N SER A 449 13.36 0.94 -2.65
CA SER A 449 12.29 1.57 -3.43
C SER A 449 12.58 1.62 -4.94
N GLU A 450 13.83 1.83 -5.33
CA GLU A 450 14.23 1.86 -6.74
C GLU A 450 14.09 0.46 -7.36
N GLN A 451 14.52 -0.58 -6.66
CA GLN A 451 14.34 -1.95 -7.13
C GLN A 451 12.86 -2.36 -7.16
N ALA A 452 12.04 -1.87 -6.22
CA ALA A 452 10.59 -2.06 -6.26
C ALA A 452 9.95 -1.44 -7.52
N GLY A 453 10.41 -0.28 -7.95
CA GLY A 453 10.01 0.34 -9.21
C GLY A 453 10.48 -0.45 -10.43
N LEU A 454 11.78 -0.78 -10.47
CA LEU A 454 12.42 -1.57 -11.52
C LEU A 454 11.77 -2.94 -11.71
N SER A 455 11.32 -3.58 -10.63
CA SER A 455 10.62 -4.87 -10.69
C SER A 455 9.39 -4.84 -11.61
N ARG A 456 8.73 -3.68 -11.77
CA ARG A 456 7.54 -3.55 -12.62
C ARG A 456 7.89 -3.45 -14.10
N ARG A 457 9.09 -2.95 -14.39
CA ARG A 457 9.68 -2.93 -15.73
C ARG A 457 10.20 -4.31 -16.09
N TYR A 458 10.88 -5.00 -15.16
CA TYR A 458 11.25 -6.41 -15.30
C TYR A 458 10.04 -7.33 -15.52
N GLY A 459 8.93 -7.07 -14.83
CA GLY A 459 7.66 -7.76 -15.08
C GLY A 459 6.95 -7.33 -16.37
N GLY A 460 7.44 -6.33 -17.10
CA GLY A 460 6.85 -5.84 -18.35
C GLY A 460 5.52 -5.09 -18.20
N ILE A 461 5.16 -4.60 -17.02
CA ILE A 461 3.81 -4.03 -16.80
C ILE A 461 3.76 -2.50 -16.65
N HIS A 462 4.92 -1.85 -16.56
CA HIS A 462 5.06 -0.41 -16.46
C HIS A 462 6.27 0.07 -17.26
N TYR A 463 6.14 1.21 -17.93
CA TYR A 463 7.25 1.91 -18.57
C TYR A 463 8.16 2.59 -17.54
N ASP A 464 9.37 2.96 -17.98
CA ASP A 464 10.33 3.75 -17.20
C ASP A 464 9.76 5.11 -16.75
N PHE A 465 9.06 5.84 -17.63
CA PHE A 465 8.44 7.13 -17.28
C PHE A 465 7.36 6.97 -16.19
N SER A 466 6.65 5.84 -16.16
CA SER A 466 5.65 5.52 -15.14
C SER A 466 6.29 5.19 -13.80
N ASP A 467 7.45 4.53 -13.82
CA ASP A 467 8.25 4.24 -12.64
C ASP A 467 8.85 5.53 -12.06
N TYR A 468 9.66 6.25 -12.83
CA TYR A 468 10.39 7.43 -12.35
C TYR A 468 9.46 8.54 -11.88
N THR A 469 8.38 8.81 -12.60
CA THR A 469 7.39 9.81 -12.17
C THR A 469 6.61 9.36 -10.93
N GLY A 470 6.32 8.05 -10.82
CA GLY A 470 5.71 7.49 -9.64
C GLY A 470 6.61 7.65 -8.40
N ARG A 471 7.91 7.40 -8.54
CA ARG A 471 8.89 7.62 -7.47
C ARG A 471 8.94 9.08 -7.02
N ASP A 472 9.05 10.03 -7.94
CA ASP A 472 9.06 11.48 -7.61
C ASP A 472 7.80 11.88 -6.82
N MET A 473 6.63 11.49 -7.33
CA MET A 473 5.35 11.73 -6.67
C MET A 473 5.33 11.13 -5.26
N GLY A 474 5.74 9.86 -5.12
CA GLY A 474 5.78 9.15 -3.84
C GLY A 474 6.67 9.86 -2.83
N THR A 475 7.89 10.22 -3.21
CA THR A 475 8.82 10.97 -2.34
C THR A 475 8.18 12.26 -1.84
N ARG A 476 7.54 13.06 -2.70
CA ARG A 476 6.91 14.32 -2.32
C ARG A 476 5.71 14.13 -1.39
N VAL A 477 4.93 13.07 -1.60
CA VAL A 477 3.87 12.65 -0.67
C VAL A 477 4.44 12.31 0.70
N GLY A 478 5.46 11.44 0.75
CA GLY A 478 6.09 11.03 2.01
C GLY A 478 6.61 12.22 2.82
N GLU A 479 7.27 13.18 2.16
CA GLU A 479 7.71 14.42 2.81
C GLU A 479 6.56 15.23 3.42
N GLN A 480 5.48 15.39 2.67
CA GLN A 480 4.32 16.17 3.08
C GLN A 480 3.65 15.54 4.31
N VAL A 481 3.54 14.21 4.33
CA VAL A 481 2.98 13.45 5.45
C VAL A 481 3.86 13.61 6.69
N VAL A 482 5.17 13.42 6.58
CA VAL A 482 6.09 13.59 7.72
C VAL A 482 6.02 15.01 8.29
N LYS A 483 5.99 16.04 7.43
CA LYS A 483 5.85 17.44 7.86
C LYS A 483 4.56 17.64 8.64
N ARG A 484 3.43 17.13 8.16
CA ARG A 484 2.13 17.21 8.85
C ARG A 484 2.13 16.46 10.18
N SER A 485 2.61 15.21 10.20
CA SER A 485 2.65 14.39 11.42
C SER A 485 3.53 15.00 12.51
N ARG A 486 4.67 15.62 12.15
CA ARG A 486 5.53 16.32 13.12
C ARG A 486 4.87 17.52 13.79
N LEU A 487 3.89 18.17 13.14
CA LEU A 487 3.08 19.22 13.78
C LEU A 487 2.17 18.61 14.85
N LEU A 488 1.48 17.51 14.52
CA LEU A 488 0.62 16.79 15.46
C LEU A 488 1.40 16.27 16.68
N PHE A 489 2.61 15.73 16.48
CA PHE A 489 3.47 15.28 17.60
C PHE A 489 3.87 16.41 18.55
N LYS A 490 3.84 17.66 18.07
CA LYS A 490 4.14 18.88 18.84
C LYS A 490 2.88 19.59 19.36
N GLY A 491 1.69 19.01 19.18
CA GLY A 491 0.43 19.62 19.61
C GLY A 491 -0.07 20.74 18.71
N VAL A 492 0.55 20.93 17.55
CA VAL A 492 0.21 22.00 16.61
C VAL A 492 -0.87 21.49 15.66
N ASP A 493 -1.94 22.26 15.52
CA ASP A 493 -2.94 22.05 14.49
C ASP A 493 -2.30 22.24 13.10
N PRO A 494 -2.24 21.20 12.26
CA PRO A 494 -1.57 21.32 10.97
C PRO A 494 -2.35 22.16 9.95
N ASP A 495 -3.64 22.41 10.16
CA ASP A 495 -4.49 23.17 9.25
C ASP A 495 -4.53 24.67 9.58
N THR A 496 -4.52 25.02 10.87
CA THR A 496 -4.49 26.43 11.32
C THR A 496 -3.10 26.91 11.73
N ARG A 497 -2.14 26.00 11.95
CA ARG A 497 -0.81 26.26 12.53
C ARG A 497 -0.85 26.88 13.94
N THR A 498 -1.94 26.70 14.66
CA THR A 498 -2.09 27.17 16.05
C THR A 498 -1.75 26.05 17.03
N VAL A 499 -1.14 26.39 18.16
CA VAL A 499 -1.00 25.48 19.31
C VAL A 499 -2.37 25.39 19.99
N VAL A 500 -2.81 24.19 20.37
CA VAL A 500 -3.94 24.08 21.31
C VAL A 500 -3.40 24.47 22.68
N ASP A 501 -3.85 25.61 23.19
CA ASP A 501 -3.52 26.03 24.55
C ASP A 501 -4.05 24.96 25.52
N GLY A 502 -3.13 24.14 26.04
CA GLY A 502 -3.39 23.36 27.23
C GLY A 502 -3.40 24.36 28.37
N GLY A 503 -4.57 24.65 28.92
CA GLY A 503 -4.71 25.65 29.97
C GLY A 503 -3.80 25.36 31.15
N ASP A 504 -2.76 26.18 31.30
CA ASP A 504 -2.34 26.66 32.60
C ASP A 504 -3.13 27.95 32.86
N HIS A 505 -4.03 27.89 33.83
CA HIS A 505 -4.59 29.10 34.43
C HIS A 505 -3.46 29.81 35.19
N ASP A 506 -2.88 30.82 34.56
CA ASP A 506 -2.31 31.95 35.30
C ASP A 506 -2.89 33.24 34.72
N ASP A 507 -3.87 33.80 35.44
CA ASP A 507 -4.52 35.06 35.12
C ASP A 507 -3.52 36.20 35.29
N THR A 508 -2.76 36.52 34.24
CA THR A 508 -2.14 37.84 34.08
C THR A 508 -2.35 38.37 32.66
N PRO A 509 -2.93 39.58 32.49
CA PRO A 509 -3.14 40.15 31.17
C PRO A 509 -1.84 40.78 30.64
N ASN A 510 -1.59 40.54 29.34
CA ASN A 510 -0.58 41.14 28.44
C ASN A 510 0.79 40.44 28.31
N SER A 511 1.01 39.76 27.16
CA SER A 511 2.17 40.01 26.25
C SER A 511 2.24 39.12 24.98
N SER A 512 1.16 38.46 24.56
CA SER A 512 1.13 37.61 23.35
C SER A 512 1.01 38.39 22.03
N SER A 513 1.95 39.31 21.76
CA SER A 513 2.13 39.90 20.42
C SER A 513 3.59 40.02 19.96
N LYS A 514 4.57 39.53 20.75
CA LYS A 514 6.00 39.69 20.42
C LYS A 514 6.76 38.41 20.02
N LEU A 515 6.19 37.21 20.18
CA LEU A 515 6.89 35.96 19.77
C LEU A 515 6.61 35.51 18.33
N VAL A 516 5.53 35.99 17.70
CA VAL A 516 5.17 35.55 16.34
C VAL A 516 6.04 36.21 15.27
N SER A 517 6.59 37.40 15.53
CA SER A 517 7.43 38.13 14.56
C SER A 517 8.88 37.63 14.47
N SER A 518 9.44 37.04 15.52
CA SER A 518 10.86 36.63 15.56
C SER A 518 11.13 35.31 14.81
N VAL A 519 10.16 34.38 14.77
CA VAL A 519 10.28 33.12 14.01
C VAL A 519 10.10 33.33 12.50
N LEU A 520 9.33 34.36 12.11
CA LEU A 520 9.16 34.78 10.72
C LEU A 520 10.38 35.53 10.17
N LEU A 521 11.15 36.25 11.00
CA LEU A 521 12.37 36.94 10.54
C LEU A 521 13.55 35.98 10.31
N LEU A 522 13.71 34.95 11.16
CA LEU A 522 14.82 33.99 11.05
C LEU A 522 14.69 33.05 9.84
N SER A 523 13.46 32.76 9.40
CA SER A 523 13.20 31.94 8.21
C SER A 523 13.31 32.71 6.88
N LEU A 524 13.10 34.03 6.88
CA LEU A 524 13.33 34.87 5.69
C LEU A 524 14.82 35.19 5.47
N LEU A 525 15.60 35.37 6.54
CA LEU A 525 17.04 35.67 6.43
C LEU A 525 17.87 34.48 5.93
N GLN A 526 17.39 33.24 6.12
CA GLN A 526 18.07 32.05 5.61
C GLN A 526 17.82 31.79 4.11
N PHE A 527 16.84 32.49 3.51
CA PHE A 527 16.52 32.38 2.08
C PHE A 527 17.22 33.43 1.21
N ILE A 528 17.79 34.48 1.81
CA ILE A 528 18.53 35.54 1.09
C ILE A 528 20.04 35.21 0.97
N TYR A 529 20.56 34.28 1.78
CA TYR A 529 21.99 33.89 1.74
C TYR A 529 22.34 32.86 0.64
N TYR A 530 21.38 32.45 -0.20
CA TYR A 530 21.60 31.53 -1.33
C TYR A 530 21.33 32.17 -2.70
N LEU A 531 21.21 33.49 -2.77
CA LEU A 531 20.98 34.23 -4.03
C LEU A 531 21.94 35.42 -4.25
N PHE A 532 23.12 35.39 -3.61
CA PHE A 532 24.28 36.18 -4.00
C PHE A 532 25.55 35.35 -3.95
#